data_AF-A0A3M1KV42-F1
#
_entry.id   AF-A0A3M1KV42-F1
#
_cell.length_a   1.000
_cell.length_b   1.000
_cell.length_c   1.000
_cell.angle_alpha   90.00
_cell.angle_beta   90.00
_cell.angle_gamma   90.00
#
_symmetry.space_group_name_H-M   'P 1'
#
loop_
_entity.id
_entity.type
_entity.pdbx_description
1 polymer ?
#
loop_
_entity_poly.entity_id
_entity_poly.type
_entity_poly.pdbx_seq_one_letter_code
_entity_poly.pdbx_strand_id
1 'polypeptide(L)'
;MLAFLLFHHRKPVHKEKLMEQFWSYSTPCSARNSLNVALHKIRKTFKAVGAREEVLLYDEGYYQINPDLRLEIDVVTFLRCWQMGLRAERLASLEEALPHFNQAAALYTGDFLENLPYEDWTLPERENLRETYLFILNRLCRHFFQKQAYTVALHLCRKILEIDPCLEEAHRCMMECYQALGMRDKALRQFQRCRNALDEEFAVPPSASTRRLYEKIAGEVH
;
A
#
# COMPACT_ATOMS: atom_id res chain seq x y z
N MET A 1 0.65 7.06 19.00
CA MET A 1 1.07 5.97 19.91
C MET A 1 0.32 4.64 19.75
N LEU A 2 -1.02 4.54 19.91
CA LEU A 2 -1.71 3.23 19.80
C LEU A 2 -1.46 2.54 18.45
N ALA A 3 -1.63 3.27 17.34
CA ALA A 3 -1.39 2.74 16.00
C ALA A 3 0.05 2.21 15.84
N PHE A 4 1.04 2.93 16.37
CA PHE A 4 2.44 2.49 16.38
C PHE A 4 2.65 1.17 17.14
N LEU A 5 2.04 1.03 18.33
CA LEU A 5 2.13 -0.19 19.13
C LEU A 5 1.41 -1.37 18.47
N LEU A 6 0.27 -1.14 17.80
CA LEU A 6 -0.43 -2.17 17.04
C LEU A 6 0.36 -2.60 15.80
N PHE A 7 0.94 -1.66 15.07
CA PHE A 7 1.80 -1.98 13.92
C PHE A 7 3.01 -2.83 14.35
N HIS A 8 3.62 -2.49 15.50
CA HIS A 8 4.75 -3.21 16.07
C HIS A 8 4.36 -4.30 17.09
N HIS A 9 3.11 -4.79 17.12
CA HIS A 9 2.58 -5.66 18.19
C HIS A 9 3.43 -6.92 18.48
N ARG A 10 4.19 -7.41 17.50
CA ARG A 10 5.06 -8.59 17.64
C ARG A 10 6.40 -8.33 18.31
N LYS A 11 6.77 -7.07 18.58
CA LYS A 11 8.07 -6.70 19.15
C LYS A 11 7.86 -5.79 20.38
N PRO A 12 8.48 -6.09 21.52
CA PRO A 12 8.56 -5.15 22.64
C PRO A 12 9.26 -3.85 22.20
N VAL A 13 8.77 -2.71 22.70
CA VAL A 13 9.34 -1.39 22.42
C VAL A 13 9.78 -0.74 23.73
N HIS A 14 11.05 -0.32 23.80
CA HIS A 14 11.57 0.35 24.98
C HIS A 14 10.83 1.69 25.23
N LYS A 15 10.54 2.00 26.49
CA LYS A 15 9.83 3.23 26.89
C LYS A 15 10.53 4.50 26.41
N GLU A 16 11.87 4.51 26.35
CA GLU A 16 12.61 5.68 25.89
C GLU A 16 12.40 5.92 24.40
N LYS A 17 12.34 4.86 23.59
CA LYS A 17 11.99 4.96 22.16
C LYS A 17 10.58 5.50 21.98
N LEU A 18 9.62 5.09 22.81
CA LEU A 18 8.26 5.65 22.77
C LEU A 18 8.25 7.14 23.19
N MET A 19 9.04 7.50 24.21
CA MET A 19 9.16 8.88 24.67
C MET A 19 9.78 9.78 23.60
N GLU A 20 10.86 9.34 22.97
CA GLU A 20 11.53 10.03 21.88
C GLU A 20 10.60 10.17 20.67
N GLN A 21 9.89 9.09 20.29
CA GLN A 21 9.01 9.08 19.13
C GLN A 21 7.82 10.05 19.23
N PHE A 22 7.20 10.18 20.41
CA PHE A 22 5.94 10.93 20.57
C PHE A 22 6.11 12.24 21.35
N TRP A 23 7.21 12.42 22.08
CA TRP A 23 7.45 13.57 22.94
C TRP A 23 8.92 14.02 22.92
N SER A 24 9.57 14.00 21.74
CA SER A 24 10.97 14.39 21.54
C SER A 24 11.34 15.77 22.09
N TYR A 25 10.40 16.73 22.04
CA TYR A 25 10.61 18.10 22.52
C TYR A 25 10.33 18.30 24.02
N SER A 26 9.94 17.25 24.74
CA SER A 26 9.61 17.33 26.16
C SER A 26 10.81 16.95 27.05
N THR A 27 10.85 17.49 28.26
CA THR A 27 11.82 17.02 29.27
C THR A 27 11.55 15.54 29.61
N PRO A 28 12.57 14.76 30.04
CA PRO A 28 12.40 13.34 30.33
C PRO A 28 11.27 13.04 31.33
N CYS A 29 11.11 13.87 32.36
CA CYS A 29 10.03 13.73 33.34
C CYS A 29 8.65 13.95 32.71
N SER A 30 8.50 15.00 31.88
CA SER A 30 7.25 15.31 31.18
C SER A 30 6.87 14.25 30.15
N ALA A 31 7.84 13.77 29.37
CA ALA A 31 7.63 12.69 28.40
C ALA A 31 7.21 11.39 29.10
N ARG A 32 7.80 11.05 30.24
CA ARG A 32 7.41 9.87 31.04
C ARG A 32 5.97 9.99 31.56
N ASN A 33 5.58 11.16 32.07
CA ASN A 33 4.20 11.39 32.52
C ASN A 33 3.21 11.27 31.36
N SER A 34 3.54 11.87 30.21
CA SER A 34 2.70 11.81 29.00
C SER A 34 2.56 10.38 28.48
N LEU A 35 3.64 9.59 28.50
CA LEU A 35 3.62 8.16 28.20
C LEU A 35 2.66 7.41 29.12
N ASN A 36 2.77 7.60 30.43
CA ASN A 36 1.88 6.94 31.40
C ASN A 36 0.40 7.28 31.16
N VAL A 37 0.09 8.55 30.88
CA VAL A 37 -1.28 9.00 30.55
C VAL A 37 -1.79 8.32 29.28
N ALA A 38 -0.97 8.27 28.22
CA ALA A 38 -1.34 7.63 26.97
C ALA A 38 -1.56 6.12 27.12
N LEU A 39 -0.69 5.42 27.86
CA LEU A 39 -0.83 4.00 28.15
C LEU A 39 -2.07 3.71 28.99
N HIS A 40 -2.37 4.54 29.99
CA HIS A 40 -3.59 4.44 30.78
C HIS A 40 -4.84 4.59 29.89
N LYS A 41 -4.84 5.57 28.98
CA LYS A 41 -5.94 5.76 28.02
C LYS A 41 -6.13 4.54 27.12
N ILE A 42 -5.04 3.96 26.59
CA ILE A 42 -5.10 2.73 25.78
C ILE A 42 -5.74 1.57 26.57
N ARG A 43 -5.23 1.30 27.78
CA ARG A 43 -5.78 0.24 28.65
C ARG A 43 -7.27 0.45 28.90
N LYS A 44 -7.69 1.69 29.18
CA LYS A 44 -9.10 2.04 29.41
C LYS A 44 -9.96 1.83 28.18
N THR A 45 -9.50 2.23 26.99
CA THR A 45 -10.23 2.04 25.74
C THR A 45 -10.46 0.56 25.44
N PHE A 46 -9.44 -0.28 25.57
CA PHE A 46 -9.57 -1.72 25.33
C PHE A 46 -10.49 -2.39 26.35
N LYS A 47 -10.39 -2.01 27.63
CA LYS A 47 -11.32 -2.50 28.66
C LYS A 47 -12.77 -2.11 28.36
N ALA A 48 -13.00 -0.90 27.85
CA ALA A 48 -14.34 -0.43 27.49
C ALA A 48 -14.97 -1.22 26.32
N VAL A 49 -14.15 -1.75 25.40
CA VAL A 49 -14.62 -2.62 24.30
C VAL A 49 -14.62 -4.11 24.69
N GLY A 50 -14.42 -4.44 25.97
CA GLY A 50 -14.60 -5.79 26.50
C GLY A 50 -13.34 -6.66 26.54
N ALA A 51 -12.15 -6.10 26.37
CA ALA A 51 -10.90 -6.85 26.58
C ALA A 51 -10.83 -7.37 28.02
N ARG A 52 -10.67 -8.69 28.18
CA ARG A 52 -10.60 -9.37 29.49
C ARG A 52 -9.15 -9.56 29.94
N GLU A 53 -8.27 -9.77 28.98
CA GLU A 53 -6.84 -9.93 29.16
C GLU A 53 -6.15 -8.57 29.34
N GLU A 54 -4.95 -8.60 29.92
CA GLU A 54 -4.10 -7.41 29.96
C GLU A 54 -3.68 -7.01 28.54
N VAL A 55 -3.85 -5.73 28.20
CA VAL A 55 -3.67 -5.24 26.82
C VAL A 55 -2.22 -4.94 26.50
N LEU A 56 -1.49 -4.49 27.51
CA LEU A 56 -0.11 -4.02 27.40
C LEU A 56 0.71 -4.69 28.48
N LEU A 57 1.62 -5.56 28.07
CA LEU A 57 2.63 -6.14 28.94
C LEU A 57 3.76 -5.13 29.15
N TYR A 58 4.30 -5.10 30.36
CA TYR A 58 5.47 -4.30 30.70
C TYR A 58 6.52 -5.19 31.35
N ASP A 59 7.71 -5.20 30.79
CA ASP A 59 8.85 -5.97 31.30
C ASP A 59 10.15 -5.20 31.08
N GLU A 60 10.97 -5.07 32.13
CA GLU A 60 12.28 -4.38 32.11
C GLU A 60 12.35 -3.06 31.32
N GLY A 61 11.30 -2.24 31.33
CA GLY A 61 11.27 -0.95 30.61
C GLY A 61 10.72 -1.02 29.19
N TYR A 62 10.31 -2.19 28.71
CA TYR A 62 9.67 -2.42 27.43
C TYR A 62 8.16 -2.53 27.57
N TYR A 63 7.45 -1.99 26.59
CA TYR A 63 6.02 -2.18 26.43
C TYR A 63 5.75 -3.03 25.19
N GLN A 64 4.82 -3.97 25.31
CA GLN A 64 4.34 -4.76 24.19
C GLN A 64 2.82 -4.89 24.25
N ILE A 65 2.15 -4.83 23.10
CA ILE A 65 0.77 -5.30 23.01
C ILE A 65 0.79 -6.80 23.34
N ASN A 66 -0.07 -7.22 24.26
CA ASN A 66 -0.10 -8.61 24.71
C ASN A 66 -0.27 -9.56 23.50
N PRO A 67 0.71 -10.45 23.23
CA PRO A 67 0.66 -11.37 22.10
C PRO A 67 -0.52 -12.35 22.12
N ASP A 68 -1.08 -12.62 23.29
CA ASP A 68 -2.23 -13.52 23.46
C ASP A 68 -3.56 -12.85 23.07
N LEU A 69 -3.57 -11.53 22.86
CA LEU A 69 -4.74 -10.85 22.34
C LEU A 69 -5.00 -11.25 20.90
N ARG A 70 -6.26 -11.61 20.63
CA ARG A 70 -6.74 -11.81 19.26
C ARG A 70 -6.98 -10.45 18.61
N LEU A 71 -6.03 -10.05 17.79
CA LEU A 71 -6.08 -8.78 17.07
C LEU A 71 -6.27 -9.01 15.57
N GLU A 72 -7.27 -8.35 15.02
CA GLU A 72 -7.42 -8.21 13.58
C GLU A 72 -6.88 -6.85 13.18
N ILE A 73 -5.76 -6.87 12.46
CA ILE A 73 -5.08 -5.67 11.97
C ILE A 73 -5.01 -5.83 10.44
N ASP A 74 -5.66 -4.92 9.73
CA ASP A 74 -5.77 -4.89 8.27
C ASP A 74 -4.40 -4.94 7.59
N VAL A 75 -3.46 -4.07 7.97
CA VAL A 75 -2.12 -4.00 7.39
C VAL A 75 -1.30 -5.26 7.64
N VAL A 76 -1.51 -5.92 8.78
CA VAL A 76 -0.86 -7.21 9.07
C VAL A 76 -1.43 -8.31 8.19
N THR A 77 -2.74 -8.26 7.94
CA THR A 77 -3.41 -9.20 7.02
C THR A 77 -2.99 -8.94 5.58
N PHE A 78 -2.92 -7.68 5.15
CA PHE A 78 -2.40 -7.24 3.86
C PHE A 78 -0.99 -7.79 3.60
N LEU A 79 -0.05 -7.54 4.52
CA LEU A 79 1.34 -7.99 4.39
C LEU A 79 1.46 -9.53 4.40
N ARG A 80 0.59 -10.22 5.15
CA ARG A 80 0.53 -11.69 5.13
C ARG A 80 0.06 -12.21 3.77
N CYS A 81 -1.04 -11.67 3.25
CA CYS A 81 -1.56 -12.03 1.93
C CYS A 81 -0.51 -11.74 0.85
N TRP A 82 0.17 -10.60 0.92
CA TRP A 82 1.30 -10.27 0.05
C TRP A 82 2.40 -11.33 0.08
N GLN A 83 2.89 -11.71 1.27
CA GLN A 83 3.93 -12.73 1.43
C GLN A 83 3.48 -14.11 0.92
N MET A 84 2.22 -14.49 1.16
CA MET A 84 1.65 -15.74 0.66
C MET A 84 1.57 -15.73 -0.87
N GLY A 85 1.13 -14.62 -1.47
CA GLY A 85 1.08 -14.44 -2.92
C GLY A 85 2.46 -14.56 -3.57
N LEU A 86 3.47 -13.85 -3.03
CA LEU A 86 4.86 -13.97 -3.50
C LEU A 86 5.38 -15.41 -3.43
N ARG A 87 5.08 -16.11 -2.33
CA ARG A 87 5.51 -17.49 -2.14
C ARG A 87 4.82 -18.42 -3.14
N ALA A 88 3.52 -18.27 -3.36
CA ALA A 88 2.76 -19.05 -4.33
C ALA A 88 3.25 -18.81 -5.77
N GLU A 89 3.49 -17.55 -6.14
CA GLU A 89 4.02 -17.19 -7.46
C GLU A 89 5.41 -17.82 -7.69
N ARG A 90 6.29 -17.76 -6.67
CA ARG A 90 7.64 -18.31 -6.76
C ARG A 90 7.68 -19.83 -6.84
N LEU A 91 6.81 -20.52 -6.09
CA LEU A 91 6.84 -21.99 -5.97
C LEU A 91 5.99 -22.70 -7.03
N ALA A 92 5.00 -22.02 -7.59
CA ALA A 92 4.06 -22.63 -8.52
C ALA A 92 3.81 -21.72 -9.74
N SER A 93 2.89 -20.76 -9.61
CA SER A 93 2.49 -19.90 -10.73
C SER A 93 1.81 -18.62 -10.25
N LEU A 94 1.69 -17.64 -11.14
CA LEU A 94 0.89 -16.45 -10.87
C LEU A 94 -0.56 -16.78 -10.55
N GLU A 95 -1.14 -17.80 -11.20
CA GLU A 95 -2.55 -18.21 -10.99
C GLU A 95 -2.80 -18.62 -9.52
N GLU A 96 -1.86 -19.37 -8.92
CA GLU A 96 -1.91 -19.77 -7.50
C GLU A 96 -1.73 -18.57 -6.54
N ALA A 97 -1.08 -17.50 -6.99
CA ALA A 97 -0.89 -16.28 -6.20
C ALA A 97 -2.11 -15.35 -6.23
N LEU A 98 -2.98 -15.45 -7.23
CA LEU A 98 -4.12 -14.53 -7.42
C LEU A 98 -5.06 -14.45 -6.23
N PRO A 99 -5.46 -15.54 -5.54
CA PRO A 99 -6.34 -15.42 -4.39
C PRO A 99 -5.74 -14.54 -3.29
N HIS A 100 -4.43 -14.67 -3.06
CA HIS A 100 -3.71 -13.88 -2.07
C HIS A 100 -3.54 -12.42 -2.49
N PHE A 101 -3.18 -12.18 -3.75
CA PHE A 101 -3.06 -10.83 -4.29
C PHE A 101 -4.41 -10.09 -4.33
N ASN A 102 -5.50 -10.76 -4.70
CA ASN A 102 -6.85 -10.17 -4.65
C ASN A 102 -7.26 -9.81 -3.21
N GLN A 103 -6.99 -10.70 -2.25
CA GLN A 103 -7.31 -10.42 -0.84
C GLN A 103 -6.48 -9.25 -0.30
N ALA A 104 -5.19 -9.18 -0.62
CA ALA A 104 -4.36 -8.04 -0.25
C ALA A 104 -4.88 -6.75 -0.90
N ALA A 105 -5.17 -6.76 -2.19
CA ALA A 105 -5.68 -5.58 -2.89
C ALA A 105 -7.02 -5.06 -2.33
N ALA A 106 -7.88 -5.96 -1.83
CA ALA A 106 -9.16 -5.58 -1.21
C ALA A 106 -9.00 -4.92 0.17
N LEU A 107 -7.89 -5.16 0.88
CA LEU A 107 -7.60 -4.58 2.19
C LEU A 107 -6.97 -3.19 2.10
N TYR A 108 -6.37 -2.83 0.96
CA TYR A 108 -5.77 -1.52 0.75
C TYR A 108 -6.83 -0.53 0.25
N THR A 109 -7.44 0.23 1.16
CA THR A 109 -8.52 1.18 0.85
C THR A 109 -8.09 2.64 0.80
N GLY A 110 -6.83 2.93 1.12
CA GLY A 110 -6.27 4.27 1.21
C GLY A 110 -4.88 4.22 1.84
N ASP A 111 -4.21 5.37 1.93
CA ASP A 111 -2.85 5.41 2.47
C ASP A 111 -2.81 5.04 3.96
N PHE A 112 -1.71 4.39 4.35
CA PHE A 112 -1.54 3.93 5.73
C PHE A 112 -1.64 5.09 6.73
N LEU A 113 -2.64 5.02 7.62
CA LEU A 113 -2.95 6.07 8.58
C LEU A 113 -3.07 7.46 7.93
N GLU A 114 -3.79 7.56 6.82
CA GLU A 114 -4.02 8.82 6.07
C GLU A 114 -4.49 9.98 6.98
N ASN A 115 -5.29 9.68 8.01
CA ASN A 115 -5.79 10.65 9.00
C ASN A 115 -4.72 11.18 9.97
N LEU A 116 -3.48 10.68 9.92
CA LEU A 116 -2.36 11.08 10.76
C LEU A 116 -1.17 11.55 9.91
N PRO A 117 -1.33 12.58 9.06
CA PRO A 117 -0.32 12.94 8.05
C PRO A 117 1.02 13.38 8.66
N TYR A 118 1.00 13.96 9.87
CA TYR A 118 2.17 14.55 10.55
C TYR A 118 2.95 13.57 11.45
N GLU A 119 2.65 12.28 11.40
CA GLU A 119 3.36 11.27 12.17
C GLU A 119 4.54 10.72 11.35
N ASP A 120 5.75 11.24 11.57
CA ASP A 120 6.95 10.95 10.75
C ASP A 120 7.28 9.46 10.64
N TRP A 121 7.04 8.67 11.70
CA TRP A 121 7.30 7.23 11.68
C TRP A 121 6.46 6.48 10.64
N THR A 122 5.35 7.06 10.19
CA THR A 122 4.45 6.45 9.19
C THR A 122 4.98 6.59 7.77
N LEU A 123 5.85 7.55 7.49
CA LEU A 123 6.35 7.83 6.13
C LEU A 123 6.99 6.61 5.45
N PRO A 124 7.99 5.93 6.05
CA PRO A 124 8.58 4.74 5.42
C PRO A 124 7.56 3.62 5.25
N GLU A 125 6.63 3.45 6.19
CA GLU A 125 5.62 2.40 6.10
C GLU A 125 4.57 2.69 5.03
N ARG A 126 4.14 3.95 4.88
CA ARG A 126 3.27 4.40 3.78
C ARG A 126 3.89 4.08 2.44
N GLU A 127 5.15 4.45 2.25
CA GLU A 127 5.84 4.23 0.98
C GLU A 127 5.97 2.73 0.67
N ASN A 128 6.46 1.93 1.64
CA ASN A 128 6.56 0.48 1.49
C ASN A 128 5.21 -0.18 1.14
N LEU A 129 4.14 0.24 1.79
CA LEU A 129 2.80 -0.31 1.56
C LEU A 129 2.23 0.11 0.21
N ARG A 130 2.47 1.35 -0.21
CA ARG A 130 2.10 1.88 -1.53
C ARG A 130 2.82 1.13 -2.64
N GLU A 131 4.14 0.97 -2.55
CA GLU A 131 4.93 0.19 -3.50
C GLU A 131 4.45 -1.27 -3.58
N THR A 132 4.17 -1.88 -2.42
CA THR A 132 3.64 -3.25 -2.35
C THR A 132 2.28 -3.34 -3.05
N TYR A 133 1.39 -2.38 -2.83
CA TYR A 133 0.08 -2.35 -3.46
C TYR A 133 0.17 -2.15 -4.98
N LEU A 134 1.04 -1.23 -5.45
CA LEU A 134 1.31 -1.03 -6.87
C LEU A 134 1.83 -2.31 -7.54
N PHE A 135 2.72 -3.05 -6.89
CA PHE A 135 3.19 -4.34 -7.39
C PHE A 135 2.02 -5.33 -7.55
N ILE A 136 1.19 -5.46 -6.53
CA ILE A 136 0.03 -6.36 -6.53
C ILE A 136 -0.92 -6.00 -7.68
N LEU A 137 -1.26 -4.73 -7.83
CA LEU A 137 -2.12 -4.26 -8.92
C LEU A 137 -1.51 -4.56 -10.30
N ASN A 138 -0.20 -4.37 -10.47
CA ASN A 138 0.48 -4.68 -11.72
C ASN A 138 0.39 -6.19 -12.05
N ARG A 139 0.62 -7.07 -11.07
CA ARG A 139 0.45 -8.52 -11.24
C ARG A 139 -0.96 -8.91 -11.65
N LEU A 140 -1.97 -8.40 -10.95
CA LEU A 140 -3.37 -8.62 -11.29
C LEU A 140 -3.70 -8.09 -12.69
N CYS A 141 -3.22 -6.89 -13.03
CA CYS A 141 -3.45 -6.26 -14.33
C CYS A 141 -2.90 -7.12 -15.48
N ARG A 142 -1.65 -7.58 -15.36
CA ARG A 142 -1.03 -8.46 -16.36
C ARG A 142 -1.77 -9.77 -16.52
N HIS A 143 -2.24 -10.37 -15.43
CA HIS A 143 -3.07 -11.57 -15.48
C HIS A 143 -4.37 -11.34 -16.27
N PHE A 144 -5.15 -10.31 -15.90
CA PHE A 144 -6.43 -10.05 -16.57
C PHE A 144 -6.25 -9.62 -18.03
N PHE A 145 -5.17 -8.91 -18.35
CA PHE A 145 -4.79 -8.61 -19.73
C PHE A 145 -4.58 -9.88 -20.55
N GLN A 146 -3.80 -10.85 -20.02
CA GLN A 146 -3.54 -12.12 -20.71
C GLN A 146 -4.80 -12.97 -20.90
N LYS A 147 -5.75 -12.90 -19.96
CA LYS A 147 -7.07 -13.54 -20.09
C LYS A 147 -8.05 -12.77 -20.99
N GLN A 148 -7.59 -11.71 -21.67
CA GLN A 148 -8.41 -10.82 -22.51
C GLN A 148 -9.57 -10.14 -21.75
N ALA A 149 -9.48 -10.08 -20.42
CA ALA A 149 -10.41 -9.36 -19.56
C ALA A 149 -10.04 -7.87 -19.50
N TYR A 150 -10.02 -7.22 -20.67
CA TYR A 150 -9.48 -5.87 -20.85
C TYR A 150 -10.19 -4.81 -20.00
N THR A 151 -11.49 -4.97 -19.73
CA THR A 151 -12.25 -4.05 -18.87
C THR A 151 -11.76 -4.07 -17.42
N VAL A 152 -11.41 -5.26 -16.90
CA VAL A 152 -10.85 -5.43 -15.55
C VAL A 152 -9.43 -4.89 -15.50
N ALA A 153 -8.59 -5.20 -16.50
CA ALA A 153 -7.25 -4.65 -16.61
C ALA A 153 -7.25 -3.11 -16.64
N LEU A 154 -8.14 -2.49 -17.43
CA LEU A 154 -8.33 -1.04 -17.47
C LEU A 154 -8.70 -0.45 -16.10
N HIS A 155 -9.53 -1.14 -15.31
CA HIS A 155 -9.88 -0.68 -13.95
C HIS A 155 -8.66 -0.73 -13.02
N LEU A 156 -7.85 -1.79 -13.10
CA LEU A 156 -6.63 -1.92 -12.30
C LEU A 156 -5.58 -0.87 -12.71
N CYS A 157 -5.39 -0.61 -14.00
CA CYS A 157 -4.50 0.46 -14.45
C CYS A 157 -4.95 1.83 -13.94
N ARG A 158 -6.26 2.12 -13.86
CA ARG A 158 -6.74 3.39 -13.31
C ARG A 158 -6.36 3.54 -11.84
N LYS A 159 -6.53 2.50 -11.03
CA LYS A 159 -6.09 2.48 -9.64
C LYS A 159 -4.57 2.70 -9.51
N ILE A 160 -3.78 2.12 -10.40
CA ILE A 160 -2.34 2.34 -10.45
C ILE A 160 -2.04 3.82 -10.74
N LEU A 161 -2.68 4.41 -11.75
CA LEU A 161 -2.44 5.80 -12.15
C LEU A 161 -3.03 6.84 -11.21
N GLU A 162 -3.97 6.46 -10.33
CA GLU A 162 -4.42 7.29 -9.21
C GLU A 162 -3.34 7.45 -8.14
N ILE A 163 -2.45 6.45 -8.00
CA ILE A 163 -1.35 6.43 -7.04
C ILE A 163 -0.08 7.01 -7.67
N ASP A 164 0.27 6.55 -8.87
CA ASP A 164 1.43 7.00 -9.63
C ASP A 164 1.00 7.35 -11.06
N PRO A 165 0.64 8.63 -11.31
CA PRO A 165 0.27 9.12 -12.64
C PRO A 165 1.38 8.98 -13.68
N CYS A 166 2.64 8.82 -13.26
CA CYS A 166 3.79 8.73 -14.14
C CYS A 166 4.16 7.28 -14.50
N LEU A 167 3.43 6.28 -13.99
CA LEU A 167 3.77 4.88 -14.26
C LEU A 167 3.47 4.48 -15.71
N GLU A 168 4.48 4.63 -16.57
CA GLU A 168 4.37 4.37 -18.01
C GLU A 168 3.86 2.97 -18.35
N GLU A 169 4.18 1.96 -17.55
CA GLU A 169 3.72 0.58 -17.78
C GLU A 169 2.20 0.47 -17.71
N ALA A 170 1.56 1.16 -16.76
CA ALA A 170 0.10 1.20 -16.68
C ALA A 170 -0.51 1.95 -17.87
N HIS A 171 0.10 3.05 -18.30
CA HIS A 171 -0.33 3.75 -19.52
C HIS A 171 -0.27 2.86 -20.76
N ARG A 172 0.85 2.13 -20.97
CA ARG A 172 0.98 1.19 -22.09
C ARG A 172 -0.06 0.08 -22.03
N CYS A 173 -0.26 -0.53 -20.87
CA CYS A 173 -1.26 -1.58 -20.72
C CYS A 173 -2.68 -1.08 -21.06
N MET A 174 -3.03 0.15 -20.64
CA MET A 174 -4.30 0.77 -21.05
C MET A 174 -4.39 1.01 -22.56
N MET A 175 -3.31 1.46 -23.20
CA MET A 175 -3.26 1.65 -24.66
C MET A 175 -3.50 0.32 -25.39
N GLU A 176 -2.83 -0.75 -24.97
CA GLU A 176 -3.00 -2.09 -25.53
C GLU A 176 -4.43 -2.64 -25.30
N CYS A 177 -5.01 -2.43 -24.11
CA CYS A 177 -6.39 -2.79 -23.82
C CYS A 177 -7.37 -2.07 -24.76
N TYR A 178 -7.21 -0.75 -24.93
CA TYR A 178 -8.06 0.03 -25.81
C TYR A 178 -7.91 -0.39 -27.27
N GLN A 179 -6.69 -0.71 -27.72
CA GLN A 179 -6.45 -1.24 -29.05
C GLN A 179 -7.17 -2.58 -29.25
N ALA A 180 -7.05 -3.51 -28.30
CA ALA A 180 -7.70 -4.82 -28.38
C ALA A 180 -9.24 -4.73 -28.38
N LEU A 181 -9.80 -3.67 -27.80
CA LEU A 181 -11.23 -3.36 -27.81
C LEU A 181 -11.68 -2.55 -29.05
N GLY A 182 -10.79 -2.27 -30.00
CA GLY A 182 -11.09 -1.44 -31.18
C GLY A 182 -11.29 0.05 -30.88
N MET A 183 -10.93 0.51 -29.67
CA MET A 183 -11.10 1.89 -29.20
C MET A 183 -9.83 2.71 -29.45
N ARG A 184 -9.43 2.84 -30.72
CA ARG A 184 -8.19 3.51 -31.11
C ARG A 184 -8.07 4.93 -30.58
N ASP A 185 -9.13 5.72 -30.65
CA ASP A 185 -9.18 7.10 -30.17
C ASP A 185 -8.80 7.20 -28.68
N LYS A 186 -9.27 6.26 -27.86
CA LYS A 186 -8.95 6.17 -26.44
C LYS A 186 -7.49 5.79 -26.20
N ALA A 187 -6.95 4.87 -27.00
CA ALA A 187 -5.54 4.49 -26.93
C ALA A 187 -4.61 5.70 -27.21
N LEU A 188 -4.89 6.47 -28.27
CA LEU A 188 -4.11 7.66 -28.61
C LEU A 188 -4.23 8.76 -27.54
N ARG A 189 -5.43 8.98 -27.00
CA ARG A 189 -5.63 9.90 -25.86
C ARG A 189 -4.87 9.45 -24.61
N GLN A 190 -4.76 8.14 -24.37
CA GLN A 190 -4.05 7.61 -23.21
C GLN A 190 -2.53 7.85 -23.30
N PHE A 191 -1.96 7.78 -24.50
CA PHE A 191 -0.58 8.21 -24.74
C PHE A 191 -0.39 9.70 -24.41
N GLN A 192 -1.34 10.54 -24.82
CA GLN A 192 -1.28 11.97 -24.54
C GLN A 192 -1.29 12.26 -23.03
N ARG A 193 -2.10 11.50 -22.26
CA ARG A 193 -2.12 11.58 -20.80
C ARG A 193 -0.77 11.17 -20.19
N CYS A 194 -0.18 10.08 -20.68
CA CYS A 194 1.15 9.63 -20.25
C CYS A 194 2.20 10.72 -20.47
N ARG A 195 2.20 11.31 -21.68
CA ARG A 195 3.13 12.40 -22.02
C ARG A 195 2.98 13.60 -21.10
N ASN A 196 1.74 14.01 -20.81
CA ASN A 196 1.51 15.16 -19.94
C ASN A 196 1.97 14.88 -18.51
N ALA A 197 1.64 13.71 -17.94
CA ALA A 197 2.04 13.38 -16.57
C ALA A 197 3.56 13.39 -16.39
N LEU A 198 4.31 12.78 -17.32
CA LEU A 198 5.78 12.75 -17.29
C LEU A 198 6.42 14.12 -17.51
N ASP A 199 5.84 14.94 -18.38
CA ASP A 199 6.33 16.28 -18.65
C ASP A 199 6.11 17.20 -17.44
N GLU A 200 4.94 17.11 -16.81
CA GLU A 200 4.57 17.89 -15.62
C GLU A 200 5.45 17.56 -14.41
N GLU A 201 5.70 16.26 -14.14
CA GLU A 201 6.43 15.84 -12.94
C GLU A 201 7.96 15.86 -13.14
N PHE A 202 8.44 15.46 -14.32
CA PHE A 202 9.86 15.20 -14.54
C PHE A 202 10.47 15.97 -15.72
N ALA A 203 9.68 16.71 -16.51
CA ALA A 203 10.10 17.35 -17.75
C ALA A 203 10.81 16.38 -18.72
N VAL A 204 10.34 15.13 -18.77
CA VAL A 204 10.87 14.09 -19.66
C VAL A 204 9.80 13.57 -20.64
N PRO A 205 10.19 13.22 -21.87
CA PRO A 205 9.27 12.57 -22.79
C PRO A 205 9.02 11.10 -22.40
N PRO A 206 7.91 10.48 -22.86
CA PRO A 206 7.70 9.05 -22.72
C PRO A 206 8.84 8.21 -23.27
N SER A 207 9.08 7.07 -22.63
CA SER A 207 10.09 6.09 -23.03
C SER A 207 9.91 5.62 -24.49
N ALA A 208 10.99 5.09 -25.06
CA ALA A 208 10.99 4.59 -26.43
C ALA A 208 9.96 3.46 -26.65
N SER A 209 9.73 2.59 -25.65
CA SER A 209 8.70 1.53 -25.72
C SER A 209 7.30 2.12 -25.83
N THR A 210 6.99 3.14 -25.04
CA THR A 210 5.69 3.82 -25.04
C THR A 210 5.45 4.57 -26.37
N ARG A 211 6.48 5.26 -26.89
CA ARG A 211 6.39 5.92 -28.20
C ARG A 211 6.19 4.95 -29.36
N ARG A 212 6.93 3.84 -29.39
CA ARG A 212 6.77 2.80 -30.43
C ARG A 212 5.36 2.20 -30.44
N LEU A 213 4.78 1.98 -29.25
CA LEU A 213 3.40 1.50 -29.15
C LEU A 213 2.42 2.53 -29.73
N TYR A 214 2.60 3.81 -29.40
CA TYR A 214 1.79 4.88 -29.98
C TYR A 214 1.89 4.93 -31.51
N GLU A 215 3.10 4.89 -32.07
CA GLU A 215 3.33 4.91 -33.52
C GLU A 215 2.67 3.71 -34.21
N LYS A 216 2.79 2.51 -33.64
CA LYS A 216 2.11 1.31 -34.15
C LYS A 216 0.60 1.51 -34.18
N ILE A 217 0.00 1.94 -33.06
CA ILE A 217 -1.44 2.17 -32.97
C ILE A 217 -1.85 3.29 -33.93
N ALA A 218 -1.07 4.37 -34.07
CA ALA A 218 -1.39 5.49 -34.94
C ALA A 218 -1.24 5.19 -36.45
N GLY A 219 -0.43 4.20 -36.82
CA GLY A 219 -0.20 3.78 -38.20
C GLY A 219 -1.18 2.74 -38.75
N GLU A 220 -1.92 2.02 -37.90
CA GLU A 220 -2.90 1.02 -38.36
C GLU A 220 -4.08 1.73 -39.06
N VAL A 221 -4.25 1.62 -40.38
CA VAL A 221 -5.47 2.08 -41.06
C VAL A 221 -6.47 0.93 -41.04
N HIS A 222 -7.66 1.14 -40.48
CA HIS A 222 -8.77 0.17 -40.53
C HIS A 222 -9.51 0.26 -41.86
#